data_AF-A0A6I3KLW2-F1
#
_entry.id   AF-A0A6I3KLW2-F1
#
_cell.length_a   1.000
_cell.length_b   1.000
_cell.length_c   1.000
_cell.angle_alpha   90.00
_cell.angle_beta   90.00
_cell.angle_gamma   90.00
#
_symmetry.space_group_name_H-M   'P 1'
#
loop_
_entity.id
_entity.type
_entity.pdbx_description
1 polymer ?
#
loop_
_entity_poly.entity_id
_entity_poly.type
_entity_poly.pdbx_seq_one_letter_code
_entity_poly.pdbx_strand_id
1 'polypeptide(L)'
;MYAGDVRWAVFAVAALWATYGFVFWKVLPLVGTPEVMYALAISGAIVLLFNTASIFAMIRHYAGDKEHIYGLDLHYLDVLRGTA
;
A
#
# COMPACT_ATOMS: atom_id res chain seq x y z
N MET A 1 17.35 -1.22 1.78
CA MET A 1 16.43 -1.61 0.69
C MET A 1 15.05 -1.96 1.26
N TYR A 2 14.90 -3.03 2.05
CA TYR A 2 13.63 -3.42 2.72
C TYR A 2 12.79 -2.28 3.33
N ALA A 3 13.38 -1.44 4.19
CA ALA A 3 12.63 -0.33 4.81
C ALA A 3 12.14 0.72 3.80
N GLY A 4 12.83 0.87 2.66
CA GLY A 4 12.41 1.74 1.57
C GLY A 4 11.14 1.21 0.90
N ASP A 5 11.11 -0.07 0.59
CA ASP A 5 9.97 -0.74 -0.05
C ASP A 5 8.74 -0.73 0.83
N VAL A 6 8.91 -0.98 2.14
CA VAL A 6 7.82 -0.87 3.11
C VAL A 6 7.24 0.54 3.14
N ARG A 7 8.09 1.58 3.12
CA ARG A 7 7.62 2.98 3.08
C ARG A 7 6.83 3.27 1.81
N TRP A 8 7.30 2.83 0.64
CA TRP A 8 6.60 3.04 -0.63
C TRP A 8 5.30 2.26 -0.72
N ALA A 9 5.25 1.02 -0.20
CA ALA A 9 4.04 0.22 -0.14
C ALA A 9 2.98 0.89 0.76
N VAL A 10 3.37 1.37 1.94
CA VAL A 10 2.47 2.11 2.84
C VAL A 10 2.01 3.43 2.21
N PHE A 11 2.94 4.16 1.57
CA PHE A 11 2.60 5.39 0.85
C PHE A 11 1.57 5.14 -0.26
N ALA A 12 1.73 4.07 -1.04
CA ALA A 12 0.79 3.73 -2.11
C ALA A 12 -0.62 3.49 -1.58
N VAL A 13 -0.76 2.77 -0.45
CA VAL A 13 -2.07 2.56 0.21
C VAL A 13 -2.63 3.90 0.72
N ALA A 14 -1.80 4.72 1.36
CA ALA A 14 -2.25 6.04 1.83
C ALA A 14 -2.73 6.94 0.68
N ALA A 15 -2.01 6.94 -0.44
CA ALA A 15 -2.38 7.68 -1.65
C ALA A 15 -3.68 7.14 -2.26
N LEU A 16 -3.90 5.82 -2.26
CA LEU A 16 -5.15 5.20 -2.69
C LEU A 16 -6.33 5.66 -1.82
N TRP A 17 -6.18 5.62 -0.49
CA TRP A 17 -7.20 6.12 0.45
C TRP A 17 -7.52 7.60 0.22
N ALA A 18 -6.49 8.44 0.08
CA ALA A 18 -6.67 9.87 -0.16
C ALA A 18 -7.38 10.14 -1.50
N THR A 19 -6.98 9.44 -2.56
CA THR A 19 -7.58 9.59 -3.89
C THR A 19 -9.05 9.15 -3.88
N TYR A 20 -9.34 7.99 -3.29
CA TYR A 20 -10.70 7.50 -3.20
C TYR A 20 -11.58 8.43 -2.36
N GLY A 21 -11.11 8.84 -1.19
CA GLY A 21 -11.83 9.76 -0.31
C GLY A 21 -12.12 11.10 -0.99
N PHE A 22 -11.14 11.65 -1.71
CA PHE A 22 -11.31 12.86 -2.50
C PHE A 22 -12.38 12.68 -3.60
N VAL A 23 -12.27 11.63 -4.42
CA VAL A 23 -13.24 11.37 -5.49
C VAL A 23 -14.64 11.17 -4.92
N PHE A 24 -14.78 10.36 -3.87
CA PHE A 24 -16.06 10.14 -3.20
C PHE A 24 -16.67 11.47 -2.73
N TRP A 25 -15.90 12.32 -2.06
CA TRP A 25 -16.35 13.64 -1.62
C TRP A 25 -16.79 14.54 -2.79
N LYS A 26 -16.04 14.54 -3.90
CA LYS A 26 -16.39 15.32 -5.09
C LYS A 26 -17.63 14.78 -5.81
N VAL A 27 -17.91 13.48 -5.69
CA VAL A 27 -19.08 12.84 -6.30
C VAL A 27 -20.34 13.01 -5.45
N LEU A 28 -20.25 13.18 -4.13
CA LEU A 28 -21.43 13.31 -3.24
C LEU A 28 -22.52 14.28 -3.76
N PRO A 29 -22.22 15.49 -4.27
CA PRO A 29 -23.24 16.41 -4.78
C PRO A 29 -23.91 15.94 -6.08
N LEU A 30 -23.31 14.98 -6.78
CA LEU A 30 -23.78 14.42 -8.04
C LEU A 30 -24.64 13.17 -7.84
N VAL A 31 -24.68 12.64 -6.61
CA VAL A 31 -25.44 11.43 -6.30
C VAL A 31 -26.92 11.77 -6.22
N GLY A 32 -27.72 11.15 -7.09
CA GLY A 32 -29.16 11.42 -7.19
C GLY A 32 -30.01 10.79 -6.09
N THR A 33 -29.58 9.66 -5.50
CA THR A 33 -30.33 8.97 -4.44
C THR A 33 -29.42 8.37 -3.36
N PRO A 34 -29.90 8.19 -2.12
CA PRO A 34 -29.11 7.60 -1.03
C PRO A 34 -28.60 6.18 -1.32
N GLU A 35 -29.35 5.39 -2.09
CA GLU A 35 -28.97 4.00 -2.43
C GLU A 35 -27.70 3.97 -3.27
N VAL A 36 -27.56 4.90 -4.22
CA VAL A 36 -26.34 5.06 -5.02
C VAL A 36 -25.17 5.47 -4.12
N MET A 37 -25.40 6.36 -3.15
CA MET A 37 -24.37 6.75 -2.18
C MET A 37 -23.90 5.53 -1.37
N TYR A 38 -24.82 4.71 -0.87
CA TYR A 38 -24.49 3.49 -0.12
C TYR A 38 -23.72 2.49 -0.97
N ALA A 39 -24.13 2.29 -2.23
CA ALA A 39 -23.43 1.40 -3.16
C ALA A 39 -21.98 1.87 -3.38
N LEU A 40 -21.75 3.16 -3.62
CA LEU A 40 -20.42 3.75 -3.77
C LEU A 40 -19.59 3.66 -2.48
N ALA A 41 -20.21 3.91 -1.33
CA ALA A 41 -19.51 3.87 -0.04
C ALA A 41 -19.08 2.44 0.32
N ILE A 42 -19.98 1.47 0.20
CA ILE A 42 -19.72 0.06 0.56
C ILE A 42 -18.71 -0.55 -0.41
N SER A 43 -18.92 -0.43 -1.73
CA SER A 43 -17.98 -0.96 -2.72
C SER A 43 -16.59 -0.33 -2.59
N GLY A 44 -16.53 0.98 -2.39
CA GLY A 44 -15.30 1.71 -2.10
C GLY A 44 -14.57 1.21 -0.87
N ALA A 45 -15.28 1.10 0.25
CA ALA A 45 -14.73 0.60 1.50
C ALA A 45 -14.17 -0.81 1.34
N ILE A 46 -14.87 -1.69 0.62
CA ILE A 46 -14.41 -3.05 0.31
C ILE A 46 -13.08 -3.00 -0.45
N VAL A 47 -12.98 -2.19 -1.51
CA VAL A 47 -11.74 -2.04 -2.29
C VAL A 47 -10.60 -1.54 -1.40
N LEU A 48 -10.83 -0.49 -0.61
CA LEU A 48 -9.81 0.09 0.27
C LEU A 48 -9.33 -0.90 1.33
N LEU A 49 -10.26 -1.62 1.97
CA LEU A 49 -9.95 -2.61 3.00
C LEU A 49 -9.13 -3.77 2.44
N PHE A 50 -9.55 -4.36 1.31
CA PHE A 50 -8.83 -5.47 0.72
C PHE A 50 -7.46 -5.06 0.18
N ASN A 51 -7.33 -3.89 -0.46
CA ASN A 51 -6.02 -3.42 -0.93
C ASN A 51 -5.06 -3.18 0.25
N THR A 52 -5.58 -2.59 1.34
CA THR A 52 -4.82 -2.41 2.58
C THR A 52 -4.38 -3.77 3.13
N ALA A 53 -5.30 -4.73 3.28
CA ALA A 53 -5.00 -6.07 3.79
C ALA A 53 -3.97 -6.81 2.93
N SER A 54 -4.05 -6.72 1.60
CA SER A 54 -3.08 -7.31 0.69
C SER A 54 -1.67 -6.74 0.88
N ILE A 55 -1.54 -5.42 1.05
CA ILE A 55 -0.24 -4.78 1.29
C ILE A 55 0.32 -5.17 2.66
N PHE A 56 -0.52 -5.23 3.70
CA PHE A 56 -0.10 -5.72 5.01
C PHE A 56 0.34 -7.19 4.98
N ALA A 57 -0.37 -8.04 4.24
CA ALA A 57 0.00 -9.45 4.04
C ALA A 57 1.33 -9.57 3.30
N MET A 58 1.52 -8.80 2.23
CA MET A 58 2.78 -8.74 1.46
C MET A 58 3.95 -8.32 2.36
N ILE A 59 3.80 -7.24 3.14
CA ILE A 59 4.85 -6.76 4.05
C ILE A 59 5.18 -7.82 5.11
N ARG A 60 4.16 -8.46 5.70
CA ARG A 60 4.34 -9.50 6.71
C ARG A 60 5.11 -10.71 6.15
N HIS A 61 4.80 -11.11 4.92
CA HIS A 61 5.50 -12.21 4.25
C HIS A 61 6.93 -11.81 3.86
N TYR A 62 7.12 -10.61 3.29
CA TYR A 62 8.42 -10.05 2.94
C TYR A 62 9.38 -9.92 4.14
N ALA A 63 8.86 -9.69 5.35
CA ALA A 63 9.69 -9.67 6.55
C ALA A 63 10.41 -11.00 6.81
N GLY A 64 9.83 -12.13 6.40
CA GLY A 64 10.41 -13.46 6.53
C GLY A 64 11.47 -13.76 5.46
N ASP A 65 11.30 -13.23 4.24
CA ASP A 65 12.15 -13.56 3.09
C ASP A 65 13.26 -12.52 2.84
N LYS A 66 13.28 -11.40 3.58
CA LYS A 66 14.21 -10.29 3.37
C LYS A 66 15.69 -10.67 3.40
N GLU A 67 16.06 -11.66 4.22
CA GLU A 67 17.45 -12.13 4.37
C GLU A 67 17.92 -12.83 3.08
N HIS A 68 17.02 -13.57 2.42
CA HIS A 68 17.31 -14.24 1.16
C HIS A 68 17.32 -13.28 -0.03
N ILE A 69 16.39 -12.32 -0.05
CA ILE A 69 16.27 -11.34 -1.15
C ILE A 69 17.41 -10.32 -1.11
N TYR A 70 17.76 -9.81 0.06
CA TYR A 70 18.73 -8.71 0.18
C TYR A 70 20.11 -9.14 0.66
N GLY A 71 20.31 -10.39 1.09
CA GLY A 71 21.58 -10.82 1.66
C GLY A 71 22.75 -10.63 0.69
N LEU A 72 22.58 -11.07 -0.56
CA LEU A 72 23.63 -10.95 -1.58
C LEU A 72 23.89 -9.48 -1.97
N ASP A 73 22.84 -8.69 -2.16
CA ASP A 73 22.95 -7.27 -2.50
C ASP A 73 23.60 -6.46 -1.37
N LEU A 74 23.25 -6.74 -0.11
CA LEU A 74 23.85 -6.11 1.07
C LEU A 74 25.33 -6.50 1.19
N HIS A 75 25.67 -7.77 0.99
CA HIS A 75 27.06 -8.23 0.99
C HIS A 75 27.91 -7.49 -0.04
N TYR A 76 27.45 -7.37 -1.29
CA TYR A 76 28.20 -6.62 -2.31
C TYR A 76 28.24 -5.12 -2.03
N LEU A 77 27.17 -4.54 -1.46
CA LEU A 77 27.19 -3.14 -1.02
C LEU A 77 28.22 -2.89 0.09
N ASP A 78 28.39 -3.82 1.03
CA ASP A 78 29.39 -3.70 2.10
C ASP A 78 30.80 -3.87 1.55
N VAL A 79 31.02 -4.80 0.60
CA VAL A 79 32.29 -4.95 -0.12
C VAL A 79 32.65 -3.66 -0.88
N LEU A 80 31.69 -3.04 -1.57
CA LEU A 80 31.90 -1.77 -2.28
C LEU A 80 32.17 -0.58 -1.35
N ARG A 81 31.64 -0.63 -0.12
CA ARG A 81 31.86 0.39 0.91
C ARG A 81 33.13 0.16 1.74
N GLY A 82 33.82 -0.96 1.55
CA GLY A 82 34.98 -1.34 2.35
C GLY A 82 34.63 -1.66 3.81
N THR A 83 33.38 -2.07 4.07
CA THR A 83 32.86 -2.40 5.40
C THR A 83 32.65 -3.91 5.60
N ALA A 84 33.21 -4.73 4.72
CA ALA A 84 33.17 -6.20 4.74
C ALA A 84 34.37 -6.80 5.47
#